data_AF-A0A1Z2TQ91-F1
#
_entry.id   AF-A0A1Z2TQ91-F1
#
_cell.length_a   1.000
_cell.length_b   1.000
_cell.length_c   1.000
_cell.angle_alpha   90.00
_cell.angle_beta   90.00
_cell.angle_gamma   90.00
#
_symmetry.space_group_name_H-M   'P 1'
#
loop_
_entity.id
_entity.type
_entity.pdbx_description
1 polymer ?
#
loop_
_entity_poly.entity_id
_entity_poly.type
_entity_poly.pdbx_seq_one_letter_code
_entity_poly.pdbx_strand_id
1 'polypeptide(L)'
;MVTNKRLTVVLLIGSLVVLLVMAHIGATTGGSDEFTGVCVYSSGSFSLLSDGRTTVGVYASLQEGEIYRAVGRMYNTTSGARLRDVRIEPAEPDFPLSTVEGAYWPSSGLYILTPGRVRLAIALPVEKGRIVRVEGIWYRNRFYPLRYRVLGFPRKPRESMPWVVEGTVIYNGSRTVIWNGSEEVVLYLPYGTSLEVGERVRVVGIVRFYSKLSLIVDSPDDVVVTGRAERVPVSEASIGDIAVGNCTVIAAGRSLKLDCTGLRLHNFRARVGDRIHFEAVRRRSSLHCLKCEVIEPREGLPNGICSFSDGAFARIAGWVEWVRVYRNGFGLANVTNGDCWVLLKLRKSLNVSLEANETVTAYGFFTTYRNMPAFEVASGDDLCSGNC
;
A
#
# COMPACT_ATOMS: atom_id res chain seq x y z
N MET A 1 104.90 -2.62 -32.23
CA MET A 1 103.55 -2.27 -31.74
C MET A 1 103.18 -0.90 -32.29
N VAL A 2 102.44 -0.85 -33.40
CA VAL A 2 101.96 0.42 -33.98
C VAL A 2 100.64 0.74 -33.29
N THR A 3 100.70 1.53 -32.23
CA THR A 3 99.52 2.03 -31.50
C THR A 3 98.81 3.02 -32.40
N ASN A 4 97.83 2.52 -33.15
CA ASN A 4 97.15 3.28 -34.20
C ASN A 4 96.14 4.25 -33.55
N LYS A 5 96.64 5.38 -33.02
CA LYS A 5 95.88 6.40 -32.28
C LYS A 5 94.62 6.87 -33.02
N ARG A 6 94.61 6.84 -34.36
CA ARG A 6 93.43 7.17 -35.17
C ARG A 6 92.29 6.16 -35.03
N LEU A 7 92.59 4.87 -34.89
CA LEU A 7 91.58 3.82 -34.73
C LEU A 7 90.89 3.95 -33.35
N THR A 8 91.65 4.28 -32.31
CA THR A 8 91.12 4.47 -30.95
C THR A 8 90.19 5.68 -30.86
N VAL A 9 90.51 6.77 -31.55
CA VAL A 9 89.65 7.97 -31.61
C VAL A 9 88.36 7.68 -32.38
N VAL A 10 88.43 6.94 -33.50
CA VAL A 10 87.23 6.55 -34.28
C VAL A 10 86.34 5.61 -33.47
N LEU A 11 86.91 4.67 -32.71
CA LEU A 11 86.15 3.78 -31.84
C LEU A 11 85.52 4.53 -30.65
N LEU A 12 86.21 5.51 -30.06
CA LEU A 12 85.66 6.34 -28.99
C LEU A 12 84.52 7.24 -29.49
N ILE A 13 84.67 7.86 -30.66
CA ILE A 13 83.61 8.68 -31.27
C ILE A 13 82.44 7.79 -31.67
N GLY A 14 82.69 6.63 -32.27
CA GLY A 14 81.64 5.66 -32.61
C GLY A 14 80.90 5.15 -31.37
N SER A 15 81.61 4.85 -30.29
CA SER A 15 81.00 4.45 -29.01
C SER A 15 80.21 5.60 -28.37
N LEU A 16 80.69 6.84 -28.43
CA LEU A 16 79.99 8.01 -27.92
C LEU A 16 78.71 8.29 -28.73
N VAL A 17 78.76 8.13 -30.05
CA VAL A 17 77.59 8.26 -30.94
C VAL A 17 76.58 7.15 -30.65
N VAL A 18 77.02 5.91 -30.46
CA VAL A 18 76.13 4.79 -30.10
C VAL A 18 75.52 5.02 -28.71
N LEU A 19 76.30 5.52 -27.74
CA LEU A 19 75.81 5.87 -26.39
C LEU A 19 74.81 7.05 -26.44
N LEU A 20 75.08 8.07 -27.25
CA LEU A 20 74.17 9.20 -27.45
C LEU A 20 72.89 8.76 -28.17
N VAL A 21 72.97 7.89 -29.17
CA VAL A 21 71.82 7.32 -29.86
C VAL A 21 71.02 6.41 -28.91
N MET A 22 71.67 5.58 -28.11
CA MET A 22 71.01 4.75 -27.08
C MET A 22 70.37 5.60 -25.98
N ALA A 23 71.02 6.68 -25.55
CA ALA A 23 70.46 7.63 -24.58
C ALA A 23 69.29 8.43 -25.18
N HIS A 24 69.35 8.77 -26.47
CA HIS A 24 68.26 9.48 -27.14
C HIS A 24 67.07 8.55 -27.39
N ILE A 25 67.31 7.30 -27.81
CA ILE A 25 66.27 6.26 -27.93
C ILE A 25 65.65 5.96 -26.57
N GLY A 26 66.47 5.86 -25.51
CA GLY A 26 66.02 5.66 -24.13
C GLY A 26 65.28 6.87 -23.52
N ALA A 27 65.59 8.09 -23.98
CA ALA A 27 64.86 9.30 -23.59
C ALA A 27 63.57 9.52 -24.41
N THR A 28 63.45 8.88 -25.59
CA THR A 28 62.25 8.93 -26.44
C THR A 28 61.26 7.78 -26.21
N THR A 29 61.51 6.88 -25.25
CA THR A 29 60.42 6.06 -24.71
C THR A 29 59.49 6.96 -23.92
N GLY A 30 58.46 7.47 -24.62
CA GLY A 30 57.44 8.36 -24.10
C GLY A 30 56.91 7.89 -22.76
N GLY A 31 56.65 8.85 -21.88
CA GLY A 31 56.10 8.63 -20.54
C GLY A 31 54.86 7.73 -20.61
N SER A 32 54.67 6.92 -19.56
CA SER A 32 53.45 6.14 -19.42
C SER A 32 52.23 7.06 -19.41
N ASP A 33 51.24 6.75 -20.23
CA ASP A 33 49.95 7.41 -20.22
C ASP A 33 49.14 6.92 -19.00
N GLU A 34 48.46 7.85 -18.35
CA GLU A 34 47.59 7.59 -17.19
C GLU A 34 46.14 7.87 -17.60
N PHE A 35 45.24 6.93 -17.27
CA PHE A 35 43.80 7.13 -17.43
C PHE A 35 43.06 6.64 -16.19
N THR A 36 42.29 7.53 -15.59
CA THR A 36 41.39 7.21 -14.48
C THR A 36 39.96 7.13 -15.01
N GLY A 37 39.24 6.07 -14.67
CA GLY A 37 37.86 5.90 -15.11
C GLY A 37 37.10 4.87 -14.31
N VAL A 38 35.78 4.90 -14.45
CA VAL A 38 34.87 3.90 -13.90
C VAL A 38 34.85 2.69 -14.82
N CYS A 39 34.93 1.48 -14.27
CA CYS A 39 34.68 0.28 -15.05
C CYS A 39 33.20 0.20 -15.45
N VAL A 40 32.92 0.40 -16.73
CA VAL A 40 31.54 0.42 -17.28
C VAL A 40 31.14 -0.88 -17.98
N TYR A 41 32.10 -1.76 -18.21
CA TYR A 41 31.90 -3.08 -18.80
C TYR A 41 33.08 -3.97 -18.42
N SER A 42 32.79 -5.21 -18.03
CA SER A 42 33.81 -6.22 -17.76
C SER A 42 33.40 -7.57 -18.33
N SER A 43 34.33 -8.23 -19.03
CA SER A 43 34.12 -9.55 -19.61
C SER A 43 35.41 -10.36 -19.53
N GLY A 44 35.53 -11.16 -18.46
CA GLY A 44 36.67 -12.04 -18.24
C GLY A 44 37.98 -11.25 -18.15
N SER A 45 38.80 -11.30 -19.21
CA SER A 45 40.12 -10.67 -19.29
C SER A 45 40.11 -9.26 -19.89
N PHE A 46 38.95 -8.68 -20.15
CA PHE A 46 38.82 -7.36 -20.76
C PHE A 46 37.79 -6.49 -20.05
N SER A 47 38.15 -5.24 -19.81
CA SER A 47 37.27 -4.24 -19.21
C SER A 47 37.35 -2.91 -19.97
N LEU A 48 36.30 -2.09 -19.85
CA LEU A 48 36.26 -0.72 -20.36
C LEU A 48 36.22 0.25 -19.18
N LEU A 49 37.16 1.20 -19.16
CA LEU A 49 37.16 2.34 -18.25
C LEU A 49 36.59 3.56 -18.98
N SER A 50 35.75 4.35 -18.31
CA SER A 50 35.24 5.61 -18.85
C SER A 50 35.25 6.71 -17.79
N ASP A 51 35.54 7.94 -18.21
CA ASP A 51 35.44 9.18 -17.43
C ASP A 51 34.12 9.95 -17.74
N GLY A 52 33.24 9.36 -18.57
CA GLY A 52 32.00 9.94 -19.07
C GLY A 52 32.10 10.66 -20.43
N ARG A 53 33.32 10.89 -20.93
CA ARG A 53 33.57 11.50 -22.26
C ARG A 53 34.38 10.57 -23.16
N THR A 54 35.42 9.99 -22.59
CA THR A 54 36.37 9.08 -23.21
C THR A 54 36.14 7.67 -22.69
N THR A 55 36.49 6.67 -23.49
CA THR A 55 36.45 5.26 -23.08
C THR A 55 37.74 4.59 -23.51
N VAL A 56 38.36 3.87 -22.59
CA VAL A 56 39.63 3.18 -22.78
C VAL A 56 39.48 1.71 -22.42
N GLY A 57 39.87 0.83 -23.33
CA GLY A 57 39.90 -0.61 -23.07
C GLY A 57 41.17 -1.05 -22.35
N VAL A 58 41.01 -1.91 -21.35
CA VAL A 58 42.11 -2.51 -20.57
C VAL A 58 41.97 -4.03 -20.54
N TYR A 59 43.09 -4.74 -20.64
CA TYR A 59 43.12 -6.21 -20.58
C TYR A 59 43.26 -6.70 -19.14
N ALA A 60 42.24 -6.44 -18.34
CA ALA A 60 42.12 -6.93 -16.98
C ALA A 60 40.65 -7.20 -16.63
N SER A 61 40.44 -8.08 -15.66
CA SER A 61 39.12 -8.30 -15.05
C SER A 61 38.89 -7.27 -13.96
N LEU A 62 38.02 -6.30 -14.20
CA LEU A 62 37.68 -5.26 -13.24
C LEU A 62 36.23 -5.38 -12.81
N GLN A 63 35.91 -4.87 -11.63
CA GLN A 63 34.54 -4.83 -11.12
C GLN A 63 33.80 -3.62 -11.68
N GLU A 64 32.63 -3.85 -12.30
CA GLU A 64 31.79 -2.76 -12.83
C GLU A 64 31.33 -1.82 -11.71
N GLY A 65 31.39 -0.52 -11.97
CA GLY A 65 31.04 0.54 -11.01
C GLY A 65 32.18 1.04 -10.14
N GLU A 66 33.31 0.31 -10.10
CA GLU A 66 34.49 0.72 -9.35
C GLU A 66 35.40 1.62 -10.20
N ILE A 67 36.15 2.48 -9.52
CA ILE A 67 37.06 3.45 -10.14
C ILE A 67 38.47 2.89 -10.12
N TYR A 68 39.13 2.95 -11.28
CA TYR A 68 40.51 2.49 -11.41
C TYR A 68 41.35 3.53 -12.13
N ARG A 69 42.60 3.62 -11.70
CA ARG A 69 43.67 4.25 -12.45
C ARG A 69 44.45 3.19 -13.21
N ALA A 70 44.59 3.40 -14.52
CA ALA A 70 45.34 2.56 -15.42
C ALA A 70 46.54 3.34 -15.96
N VAL A 71 47.75 2.86 -15.66
CA VAL A 71 49.02 3.44 -16.15
C VAL A 71 49.64 2.48 -17.14
N GLY A 72 49.87 2.91 -18.38
CA GLY A 72 50.38 2.05 -19.45
C GLY A 72 50.73 2.83 -20.72
N ARG A 73 50.76 2.15 -21.86
CA ARG A 73 50.94 2.81 -23.17
C ARG A 73 49.63 2.83 -23.94
N MET A 74 49.15 4.04 -24.27
CA MET A 74 47.91 4.20 -25.03
C MET A 74 48.15 3.91 -26.50
N TYR A 75 47.23 3.17 -27.12
CA TYR A 75 47.24 2.90 -28.54
C TYR A 75 45.82 2.82 -29.09
N ASN A 76 45.63 3.29 -30.32
CA ASN A 76 44.34 3.27 -30.98
C ASN A 76 44.14 1.95 -31.72
N THR A 77 42.95 1.36 -31.58
CA THR A 77 42.49 0.23 -32.38
C THR A 77 41.29 0.63 -33.23
N THR A 78 40.92 -0.22 -34.19
CA THR A 78 39.65 -0.07 -34.95
C THR A 78 38.41 -0.01 -34.05
N SER A 79 38.51 -0.49 -32.80
CA SER A 79 37.44 -0.49 -31.80
C SER A 79 37.56 0.61 -30.73
N GLY A 80 38.53 1.53 -30.85
CA GLY A 80 38.77 2.62 -29.90
C GLY A 80 40.13 2.57 -29.20
N ALA A 81 40.35 3.52 -28.28
CA ALA A 81 41.58 3.64 -27.49
C ALA A 81 41.72 2.49 -26.49
N ARG A 82 42.95 1.98 -26.34
CA ARG A 82 43.29 0.89 -25.42
C ARG A 82 44.62 1.16 -24.73
N LEU A 83 44.82 0.55 -23.57
CA LEU A 83 46.10 0.56 -22.85
C LEU A 83 46.74 -0.83 -22.88
N ARG A 84 48.06 -0.87 -23.13
CA ARG A 84 48.93 -2.06 -23.02
C ARG A 84 49.92 -1.89 -21.87
N ASP A 85 50.43 -3.02 -21.38
CA ASP A 85 51.41 -3.09 -20.28
C ASP A 85 50.92 -2.34 -19.02
N VAL A 86 49.64 -2.55 -18.70
CA VAL A 86 48.90 -1.70 -17.77
C VAL A 86 49.14 -2.14 -16.33
N ARG A 87 49.53 -1.19 -15.48
CA ARG A 87 49.38 -1.31 -14.03
C ARG A 87 48.05 -0.68 -13.64
N ILE A 88 47.18 -1.47 -13.01
CA ILE A 88 45.84 -1.03 -12.60
C ILE A 88 45.77 -1.02 -11.08
N GLU A 89 45.25 0.07 -10.54
CA GLU A 89 45.02 0.23 -9.10
C GLU A 89 43.69 0.95 -8.85
N PRO A 90 43.02 0.68 -7.72
CA PRO A 90 41.87 1.46 -7.29
C PRO A 90 42.22 2.94 -7.16
N ALA A 91 41.31 3.82 -7.55
CA ALA A 91 41.54 5.26 -7.53
C ALA A 91 40.30 6.04 -7.12
N GLU A 92 40.48 7.33 -6.82
CA GLU A 92 39.40 8.30 -6.67
C GLU A 92 39.17 9.04 -8.00
N PRO A 93 37.96 9.58 -8.26
CA PRO A 93 37.68 10.25 -9.51
C PRO A 93 38.42 11.59 -9.61
N ASP A 94 39.24 11.74 -10.64
CA ASP A 94 39.91 13.00 -11.04
C ASP A 94 39.18 13.71 -12.21
N PHE A 95 38.05 13.15 -12.64
CA PHE A 95 37.21 13.62 -13.74
C PHE A 95 35.87 14.21 -13.23
N PRO A 96 35.20 15.07 -14.02
CA PRO A 96 33.96 15.71 -13.60
C PRO A 96 32.81 14.70 -13.46
N LEU A 97 32.14 14.71 -12.30
CA LEU A 97 30.96 13.90 -12.05
C LEU A 97 29.67 14.66 -12.40
N SER A 98 28.72 13.94 -12.98
CA SER A 98 27.35 14.42 -13.16
C SER A 98 26.53 14.09 -11.92
N THR A 99 25.57 14.95 -11.59
CA THR A 99 24.64 14.75 -10.47
C THR A 99 23.22 14.50 -10.99
N VAL A 100 22.54 13.50 -10.44
CA VAL A 100 21.12 13.21 -10.68
C VAL A 100 20.40 13.15 -9.34
N GLU A 101 19.30 13.87 -9.20
CA GLU A 101 18.47 13.86 -7.99
C GLU A 101 17.04 13.44 -8.31
N GLY A 102 16.54 12.41 -7.62
CA GLY A 102 15.18 11.92 -7.79
C GLY A 102 14.85 10.70 -6.93
N ALA A 103 13.71 10.08 -7.20
CA ALA A 103 13.26 8.93 -6.42
C ALA A 103 13.86 7.63 -6.95
N TYR A 104 14.53 6.85 -6.10
CA TYR A 104 15.02 5.53 -6.46
C TYR A 104 13.85 4.56 -6.66
N TRP A 105 13.76 3.93 -7.82
CA TRP A 105 12.62 3.10 -8.20
C TRP A 105 13.06 1.82 -8.92
N PRO A 106 13.46 0.77 -8.18
CA PRO A 106 13.69 -0.55 -8.75
C PRO A 106 12.34 -1.21 -9.08
N SER A 107 12.09 -1.44 -10.36
CA SER A 107 10.93 -2.18 -10.88
C SER A 107 11.36 -3.24 -11.89
N SER A 108 11.02 -3.10 -13.16
CA SER A 108 11.58 -3.89 -14.28
C SER A 108 13.04 -3.56 -14.59
N GLY A 109 13.59 -2.53 -13.93
CA GLY A 109 14.97 -2.11 -14.01
C GLY A 109 15.31 -1.16 -12.87
N LEU A 110 16.56 -0.71 -12.85
CA LEU A 110 17.07 0.19 -11.83
C LEU A 110 16.92 1.63 -12.33
N TYR A 111 16.08 2.43 -11.68
CA TYR A 111 15.78 3.78 -12.13
C TYR A 111 15.88 4.83 -11.02
N ILE A 112 16.17 6.07 -11.43
CA ILE A 112 15.89 7.28 -10.66
C ILE A 112 14.81 8.07 -11.42
N LEU A 113 13.73 8.44 -10.72
CA LEU A 113 12.61 9.18 -11.28
C LEU A 113 12.81 10.69 -11.07
N THR A 114 12.98 11.43 -12.17
CA THR A 114 13.32 12.86 -12.21
C THR A 114 12.44 13.64 -13.20
N PRO A 115 11.12 13.69 -12.99
CA PRO A 115 10.07 13.55 -14.03
C PRO A 115 10.27 12.53 -15.18
N GLY A 116 11.47 12.36 -15.72
CA GLY A 116 11.85 11.27 -16.63
C GLY A 116 12.34 10.02 -15.88
N ARG A 117 12.79 9.01 -16.63
CA ARG A 117 13.42 7.80 -16.08
C ARG A 117 14.91 7.78 -16.39
N VAL A 118 15.75 7.94 -15.37
CA VAL A 118 17.20 7.75 -15.50
C VAL A 118 17.52 6.29 -15.17
N ARG A 119 18.04 5.54 -16.14
CA ARG A 119 18.42 4.13 -15.94
C ARG A 119 19.79 4.05 -15.27
N LEU A 120 19.86 3.37 -14.14
CA LEU A 120 21.10 3.07 -13.46
C LEU A 120 21.74 1.80 -14.04
N ALA A 121 23.07 1.77 -14.05
CA ALA A 121 23.83 0.58 -14.37
C ALA A 121 23.84 -0.42 -13.21
N ILE A 122 23.87 0.09 -11.96
CA ILE A 122 24.08 -0.69 -10.73
C ILE A 122 23.02 -0.29 -9.70
N ALA A 123 22.62 -1.25 -8.87
CA ALA A 123 21.60 -1.04 -7.84
C ALA A 123 22.19 -0.19 -6.71
N LEU A 124 21.35 0.68 -6.15
CA LEU A 124 21.69 1.40 -4.93
C LEU A 124 21.15 0.61 -3.73
N PRO A 125 21.90 0.44 -2.64
CA PRO A 125 21.42 -0.19 -1.41
C PRO A 125 20.55 0.80 -0.63
N VAL A 126 19.43 1.20 -1.24
CA VAL A 126 18.48 2.19 -0.75
C VAL A 126 17.07 1.63 -0.93
N GLU A 127 16.18 1.90 0.03
CA GLU A 127 14.77 1.52 -0.09
C GLU A 127 14.09 2.19 -1.30
N LYS A 128 13.23 1.43 -1.98
CA LYS A 128 12.39 1.92 -3.09
C LYS A 128 11.53 3.11 -2.64
N GLY A 129 11.45 4.12 -3.50
CA GLY A 129 10.68 5.34 -3.30
C GLY A 129 11.41 6.47 -2.57
N ARG A 130 12.60 6.23 -1.99
CA ARG A 130 13.38 7.30 -1.36
C ARG A 130 13.98 8.25 -2.38
N ILE A 131 14.00 9.53 -2.07
CA ILE A 131 14.74 10.54 -2.81
C ILE A 131 16.23 10.36 -2.53
N VAL A 132 17.01 10.30 -3.60
CA VAL A 132 18.46 10.19 -3.60
C VAL A 132 19.06 11.26 -4.50
N ARG A 133 20.20 11.80 -4.07
CA ARG A 133 21.10 12.58 -4.91
C ARG A 133 22.32 11.72 -5.20
N VAL A 134 22.56 11.44 -6.46
CA VAL A 134 23.55 10.48 -6.93
C VAL A 134 24.55 11.18 -7.84
N GLU A 135 25.82 10.97 -7.59
CA GLU A 135 26.94 11.47 -8.37
C GLU A 135 27.61 10.30 -9.11
N GLY A 136 27.95 10.52 -10.38
CA GLY A 136 28.45 9.47 -11.23
C GLY A 136 28.70 9.93 -12.65
N ILE A 137 28.85 8.98 -13.57
CA ILE A 137 29.10 9.28 -14.98
C ILE A 137 28.02 8.67 -15.88
N TRP A 138 27.85 9.28 -17.04
CA TRP A 138 27.03 8.72 -18.10
C TRP A 138 27.89 7.87 -19.03
N TYR A 139 27.45 6.65 -19.29
CA TYR A 139 28.00 5.84 -20.37
C TYR A 139 26.87 5.29 -21.21
N ARG A 140 26.83 5.72 -22.47
CA ARG A 140 25.70 5.48 -23.40
C ARG A 140 24.39 5.99 -22.79
N ASN A 141 23.44 5.08 -22.50
CA ASN A 141 22.12 5.40 -21.94
C ASN A 141 21.95 4.90 -20.50
N ARG A 142 23.05 4.74 -19.77
CA ARG A 142 23.04 4.33 -18.36
C ARG A 142 23.88 5.28 -17.53
N PHE A 143 23.43 5.51 -16.31
CA PHE A 143 24.15 6.27 -15.31
C PHE A 143 24.85 5.31 -14.34
N TYR A 144 26.15 5.46 -14.19
CA TYR A 144 26.98 4.65 -13.29
C TYR A 144 27.15 5.42 -11.97
N PRO A 145 26.45 5.01 -10.90
CA PRO A 145 26.53 5.70 -9.62
C PRO A 145 27.87 5.42 -8.94
N LEU A 146 28.51 6.46 -8.41
CA LEU A 146 29.76 6.36 -7.64
C LEU A 146 29.54 6.76 -6.18
N ARG A 147 28.83 7.87 -5.98
CA ARG A 147 28.51 8.39 -4.64
C ARG A 147 27.02 8.71 -4.59
N TYR A 148 26.39 8.53 -3.44
CA TYR A 148 25.00 8.93 -3.28
C TYR A 148 24.71 9.41 -1.86
N ARG A 149 23.68 10.25 -1.76
CA ARG A 149 23.12 10.74 -0.50
C ARG A 149 21.62 10.49 -0.49
N VAL A 150 21.12 9.87 0.58
CA VAL A 150 19.69 9.64 0.78
C VAL A 150 19.07 10.88 1.42
N LEU A 151 18.05 11.44 0.77
CA LEU A 151 17.30 12.62 1.24
C LEU A 151 15.98 12.23 1.95
N GLY A 152 15.61 10.95 1.93
CA GLY A 152 14.44 10.40 2.60
C GLY A 152 13.22 10.27 1.68
N PHE A 153 12.04 10.00 2.24
CA PHE A 153 10.80 9.92 1.44
C PHE A 153 10.21 11.30 1.15
N PRO A 154 9.48 11.46 0.03
CA PRO A 154 8.72 12.68 -0.23
C PRO A 154 7.73 12.96 0.90
N ARG A 155 7.75 14.19 1.43
CA ARG A 155 6.89 14.59 2.56
C ARG A 155 5.42 14.74 2.16
N LYS A 156 5.13 14.95 0.87
CA LYS A 156 3.79 15.15 0.32
C LYS A 156 3.64 14.39 -0.99
N PRO A 157 2.43 13.94 -1.33
CA PRO A 157 2.17 13.31 -2.61
C PRO A 157 2.37 14.31 -3.75
N ARG A 158 3.04 13.88 -4.83
CA ARG A 158 3.23 14.66 -6.07
C ARG A 158 2.92 13.77 -7.26
N GLU A 159 2.21 14.30 -8.25
CA GLU A 159 1.81 13.55 -9.45
C GLU A 159 2.99 12.83 -10.10
N SER A 160 2.79 11.58 -10.51
CA SER A 160 3.82 10.72 -11.14
C SER A 160 5.06 10.44 -10.28
N MET A 161 5.03 10.74 -8.99
CA MET A 161 6.16 10.48 -8.09
C MET A 161 5.84 9.41 -7.05
N PRO A 162 6.86 8.67 -6.60
CA PRO A 162 6.71 7.78 -5.46
C PRO A 162 6.27 8.52 -4.21
N TRP A 163 5.43 7.88 -3.42
CA TRP A 163 5.09 8.32 -2.08
C TRP A 163 4.86 7.10 -1.20
N VAL A 164 5.08 7.28 0.10
CA VAL A 164 4.82 6.26 1.11
C VAL A 164 3.65 6.72 1.94
N VAL A 165 2.67 5.83 2.09
CA VAL A 165 1.48 6.08 2.89
C VAL A 165 1.30 4.94 3.89
N GLU A 166 0.98 5.31 5.11
CA GLU A 166 0.54 4.39 6.14
C GLU A 166 -0.93 4.65 6.44
N GLY A 167 -1.69 3.58 6.69
CA GLY A 167 -3.11 3.72 6.96
C GLY A 167 -3.81 2.41 7.25
N THR A 168 -5.08 2.51 7.60
CA THR A 168 -5.96 1.34 7.78
C THR A 168 -6.78 1.09 6.53
N VAL A 169 -6.86 -0.16 6.08
CA VAL A 169 -7.78 -0.60 5.03
C VAL A 169 -9.21 -0.47 5.51
N ILE A 170 -9.96 0.47 4.95
CA ILE A 170 -11.37 0.71 5.31
C ILE A 170 -12.34 0.05 4.34
N TYR A 171 -11.90 -0.27 3.12
CA TYR A 171 -12.71 -0.92 2.11
C TYR A 171 -11.83 -1.79 1.21
N ASN A 172 -12.25 -3.03 1.00
CA ASN A 172 -11.71 -3.92 -0.01
C ASN A 172 -12.88 -4.55 -0.79
N GLY A 173 -12.91 -4.30 -2.10
CA GLY A 173 -13.99 -4.70 -3.00
C GLY A 173 -13.52 -4.50 -4.44
N SER A 174 -14.20 -3.63 -5.21
CA SER A 174 -13.73 -3.27 -6.56
C SER A 174 -12.39 -2.54 -6.59
N ARG A 175 -12.04 -1.86 -5.49
CA ARG A 175 -10.74 -1.20 -5.25
C ARG A 175 -10.42 -1.31 -3.77
N THR A 176 -9.13 -1.28 -3.42
CA THR A 176 -8.70 -1.17 -2.03
C THR A 176 -8.62 0.31 -1.66
N VAL A 177 -9.17 0.69 -0.51
CA VAL A 177 -9.12 2.06 0.00
C VAL A 177 -8.61 2.03 1.44
N ILE A 178 -7.59 2.84 1.70
CA ILE A 178 -7.06 3.04 3.05
C ILE A 178 -7.43 4.43 3.57
N TRP A 179 -7.50 4.57 4.89
CA TRP A 179 -7.55 5.84 5.59
C TRP A 179 -6.17 6.13 6.19
N ASN A 180 -5.55 7.24 5.78
CA ASN A 180 -4.20 7.60 6.22
C ASN A 180 -4.15 8.52 7.45
N GLY A 181 -5.30 8.72 8.12
CA GLY A 181 -5.46 9.66 9.22
C GLY A 181 -6.07 11.01 8.81
N SER A 182 -5.97 11.40 7.54
CA SER A 182 -6.52 12.68 7.03
C SER A 182 -7.49 12.52 5.86
N GLU A 183 -7.23 11.57 4.96
CA GLU A 183 -8.01 11.37 3.74
C GLU A 183 -8.06 9.90 3.31
N GLU A 184 -9.00 9.60 2.41
CA GLU A 184 -9.11 8.29 1.78
C GLU A 184 -8.12 8.20 0.61
N VAL A 185 -7.33 7.14 0.60
CA VAL A 185 -6.32 6.88 -0.44
C VAL A 185 -6.66 5.58 -1.16
N VAL A 186 -6.80 5.65 -2.49
CA VAL A 186 -7.15 4.50 -3.32
C VAL A 186 -5.88 3.76 -3.74
N LEU A 187 -5.83 2.46 -3.50
CA LEU A 187 -4.71 1.62 -3.88
C LEU A 187 -5.06 0.80 -5.13
N TYR A 188 -4.21 0.91 -6.14
CA TYR A 188 -4.19 0.01 -7.30
C TYR A 188 -3.11 -1.03 -7.06
N LEU A 189 -3.52 -2.15 -6.46
CA LEU A 189 -2.63 -3.25 -6.10
C LEU A 189 -2.28 -4.08 -7.35
N PRO A 190 -1.07 -4.67 -7.40
CA PRO A 190 -0.70 -5.60 -8.46
C PRO A 190 -1.54 -6.89 -8.40
N TYR A 191 -1.59 -7.61 -9.53
CA TYR A 191 -2.37 -8.84 -9.64
C TYR A 191 -2.00 -9.86 -8.56
N GLY A 192 -3.01 -10.51 -7.97
CA GLY A 192 -2.82 -11.49 -6.91
C GLY A 192 -2.55 -10.92 -5.52
N THR A 193 -2.47 -9.58 -5.36
CA THR A 193 -2.31 -8.93 -4.05
C THR A 193 -3.67 -8.48 -3.51
N SER A 194 -4.00 -8.89 -2.30
CA SER A 194 -5.22 -8.50 -1.60
C SER A 194 -4.92 -8.10 -0.15
N LEU A 195 -5.69 -7.14 0.37
CA LEU A 195 -5.60 -6.68 1.75
C LEU A 195 -6.95 -6.83 2.43
N GLU A 196 -6.97 -7.15 3.72
CA GLU A 196 -8.21 -7.29 4.47
C GLU A 196 -8.66 -5.98 5.11
N VAL A 197 -9.98 -5.79 5.23
CA VAL A 197 -10.51 -4.62 5.94
C VAL A 197 -10.10 -4.70 7.42
N GLY A 198 -9.60 -3.58 7.95
CA GLY A 198 -9.08 -3.47 9.31
C GLY A 198 -7.59 -3.76 9.46
N GLU A 199 -6.88 -4.12 8.40
CA GLU A 199 -5.42 -4.19 8.41
C GLU A 199 -4.79 -2.80 8.37
N ARG A 200 -3.72 -2.62 9.14
CA ARG A 200 -2.80 -1.49 9.01
C ARG A 200 -1.71 -1.85 8.02
N VAL A 201 -1.48 -0.97 7.06
CA VAL A 201 -0.55 -1.21 5.97
C VAL A 201 0.35 -0.01 5.76
N ARG A 202 1.57 -0.27 5.31
CA ARG A 202 2.51 0.70 4.75
C ARG A 202 2.70 0.38 3.29
N VAL A 203 2.39 1.33 2.41
CA VAL A 203 2.38 1.12 0.96
C VAL A 203 3.27 2.14 0.28
N VAL A 204 4.12 1.65 -0.62
CA VAL A 204 4.93 2.48 -1.52
C VAL A 204 4.32 2.41 -2.92
N GLY A 205 4.08 3.56 -3.55
CA GLY A 205 3.46 3.58 -4.87
C GLY A 205 3.66 4.90 -5.59
N ILE A 206 3.38 4.91 -6.89
CA ILE A 206 3.39 6.13 -7.71
C ILE A 206 2.06 6.83 -7.55
N VAL A 207 2.12 8.10 -7.13
CA VAL A 207 0.95 8.94 -6.94
C VAL A 207 0.28 9.28 -8.27
N ARG A 208 -1.06 9.18 -8.27
CA ARG A 208 -1.97 9.69 -9.28
C ARG A 208 -3.09 10.50 -8.64
N PHE A 209 -3.32 11.70 -9.14
CA PHE A 209 -4.48 12.51 -8.81
C PHE A 209 -5.56 12.34 -9.87
N TYR A 210 -6.56 11.53 -9.56
CA TYR A 210 -7.81 11.47 -10.31
C TYR A 210 -8.87 12.32 -9.59
N SER A 211 -10.04 11.77 -9.30
CA SER A 211 -11.02 12.35 -8.36
C SER A 211 -10.64 12.16 -6.89
N LYS A 212 -9.70 11.26 -6.60
CA LYS A 212 -9.12 10.99 -5.29
C LYS A 212 -7.62 10.74 -5.42
N LEU A 213 -6.88 10.95 -4.33
CA LEU A 213 -5.50 10.52 -4.22
C LEU A 213 -5.41 9.00 -4.40
N SER A 214 -4.64 8.57 -5.39
CA SER A 214 -4.46 7.17 -5.74
C SER A 214 -2.98 6.80 -5.77
N LEU A 215 -2.63 5.59 -5.36
CA LEU A 215 -1.29 5.03 -5.52
C LEU A 215 -1.34 3.83 -6.46
N ILE A 216 -0.52 3.88 -7.49
CA ILE A 216 -0.22 2.72 -8.34
C ILE A 216 0.93 1.97 -7.70
N VAL A 217 0.64 0.76 -7.23
CA VAL A 217 1.59 -0.12 -6.59
C VAL A 217 2.16 -1.08 -7.65
N ASP A 218 3.47 -1.23 -7.65
CA ASP A 218 4.20 -1.88 -8.74
C ASP A 218 4.53 -3.35 -8.43
N SER A 219 4.91 -3.66 -7.18
CA SER A 219 5.17 -5.03 -6.70
C SER A 219 4.37 -5.34 -5.42
N PRO A 220 3.99 -6.62 -5.17
CA PRO A 220 3.46 -7.02 -3.87
C PRO A 220 4.38 -6.65 -2.70
N ASP A 221 5.70 -6.65 -2.90
CA ASP A 221 6.70 -6.28 -1.89
C ASP A 221 6.61 -4.80 -1.46
N ASP A 222 5.96 -3.96 -2.26
CA ASP A 222 5.72 -2.55 -1.93
C ASP A 222 4.59 -2.36 -0.90
N VAL A 223 3.93 -3.46 -0.50
CA VAL A 223 2.82 -3.48 0.46
C VAL A 223 3.25 -4.28 1.68
N VAL A 224 3.37 -3.60 2.81
CA VAL A 224 3.73 -4.23 4.09
C VAL A 224 2.56 -4.11 5.05
N VAL A 225 2.01 -5.26 5.49
CA VAL A 225 1.03 -5.29 6.58
C VAL A 225 1.77 -5.09 7.89
N THR A 226 1.48 -4.00 8.60
CA THR A 226 2.13 -3.63 9.86
C THR A 226 1.35 -4.10 11.09
N GLY A 227 0.10 -4.53 10.91
CA GLY A 227 -0.73 -5.09 11.98
C GLY A 227 -2.22 -4.90 11.72
N ARG A 228 -3.02 -4.86 12.78
CA ARG A 228 -4.45 -4.52 12.73
C ARG A 228 -4.68 -3.12 13.29
N ALA A 229 -5.78 -2.51 12.89
CA ALA A 229 -6.23 -1.25 13.45
C ALA A 229 -6.56 -1.36 14.94
N GLU A 230 -6.48 -0.23 15.63
CA GLU A 230 -6.70 -0.17 17.06
C GLU A 230 -8.17 -0.47 17.39
N ARG A 231 -8.38 -1.22 18.48
CA ARG A 231 -9.71 -1.58 18.97
C ARG A 231 -10.15 -0.58 20.02
N VAL A 232 -11.25 0.10 19.78
CA VAL A 232 -11.77 1.17 20.66
C VAL A 232 -13.29 1.05 20.81
N PRO A 233 -13.87 1.54 21.91
CA PRO A 233 -15.33 1.60 22.06
C PRO A 233 -15.99 2.38 20.92
N VAL A 234 -17.18 1.95 20.48
CA VAL A 234 -17.89 2.60 19.36
C VAL A 234 -18.16 4.10 19.56
N SER A 235 -18.25 4.57 20.81
CA SER A 235 -18.44 5.99 21.16
C SER A 235 -17.21 6.86 20.88
N GLU A 236 -16.01 6.26 20.87
CA GLU A 236 -14.73 6.96 20.74
C GLU A 236 -14.06 6.69 19.38
N ALA A 237 -14.59 5.74 18.61
CA ALA A 237 -14.00 5.29 17.36
C ALA A 237 -13.94 6.39 16.27
N SER A 238 -12.73 6.65 15.78
CA SER A 238 -12.43 7.48 14.62
C SER A 238 -12.35 6.66 13.34
N ILE A 239 -12.32 7.34 12.18
CA ILE A 239 -12.22 6.65 10.89
C ILE A 239 -10.93 5.83 10.84
N GLY A 240 -11.04 4.56 10.45
CA GLY A 240 -9.92 3.63 10.40
C GLY A 240 -9.73 2.80 11.67
N ASP A 241 -10.45 3.08 12.76
CA ASP A 241 -10.40 2.26 13.96
C ASP A 241 -11.34 1.04 13.86
N ILE A 242 -11.10 0.03 14.69
CA ILE A 242 -12.02 -1.08 14.94
C ILE A 242 -12.91 -0.69 16.11
N ALA A 243 -14.12 -0.24 15.80
CA ALA A 243 -15.16 0.05 16.77
C ALA A 243 -15.69 -1.26 17.37
N VAL A 244 -15.70 -1.35 18.69
CA VAL A 244 -16.22 -2.49 19.46
C VAL A 244 -17.43 -2.06 20.29
N GLY A 245 -18.48 -2.87 20.30
CA GLY A 245 -19.67 -2.57 21.10
C GLY A 245 -20.69 -3.71 21.19
N ASN A 246 -21.55 -3.62 22.20
CA ASN A 246 -22.71 -4.49 22.39
C ASN A 246 -23.97 -3.64 22.25
N CYS A 247 -24.79 -3.91 21.24
CA CYS A 247 -25.90 -3.02 20.90
C CYS A 247 -27.13 -3.81 20.44
N THR A 248 -28.30 -3.19 20.58
CA THR A 248 -29.56 -3.76 20.13
C THR A 248 -29.86 -3.32 18.70
N VAL A 249 -30.31 -4.25 17.87
CA VAL A 249 -30.74 -3.94 16.50
C VAL A 249 -32.12 -3.29 16.55
N ILE A 250 -32.20 -2.02 16.15
CA ILE A 250 -33.45 -1.24 16.12
C ILE A 250 -34.05 -1.12 14.72
N ALA A 251 -33.30 -1.44 13.67
CA ALA A 251 -33.83 -1.61 12.32
C ALA A 251 -32.94 -2.53 11.50
N ALA A 252 -33.56 -3.37 10.66
CA ALA A 252 -32.87 -4.32 9.78
C ALA A 252 -33.20 -4.06 8.31
N GLY A 253 -32.29 -4.43 7.41
CA GLY A 253 -32.39 -4.23 5.97
C GLY A 253 -31.07 -4.57 5.27
N ARG A 254 -30.63 -3.76 4.30
CA ARG A 254 -29.27 -3.89 3.70
C ARG A 254 -28.14 -3.56 4.67
N SER A 255 -28.47 -2.91 5.77
CA SER A 255 -27.59 -2.53 6.88
C SER A 255 -28.42 -2.47 8.15
N LEU A 256 -27.79 -2.70 9.30
CA LEU A 256 -28.43 -2.64 10.60
C LEU A 256 -28.32 -1.23 11.19
N LYS A 257 -29.41 -0.75 11.79
CA LYS A 257 -29.39 0.42 12.67
C LYS A 257 -29.31 -0.08 14.11
N LEU A 258 -28.41 0.50 14.89
CA LEU A 258 -28.14 0.12 16.27
C LEU A 258 -28.58 1.25 17.21
N ASP A 259 -28.91 0.91 18.46
CA ASP A 259 -29.29 1.87 19.51
C ASP A 259 -28.11 2.67 20.07
N CYS A 260 -26.91 2.09 20.06
CA CYS A 260 -25.70 2.66 20.66
C CYS A 260 -24.94 3.64 19.75
N THR A 261 -25.32 3.76 18.47
CA THR A 261 -24.61 4.61 17.51
C THR A 261 -25.53 5.12 16.40
N GLY A 262 -25.28 6.34 15.93
CA GLY A 262 -25.97 6.88 14.75
C GLY A 262 -25.53 6.27 13.42
N LEU A 263 -24.51 5.40 13.44
CA LEU A 263 -23.93 4.77 12.26
C LEU A 263 -24.64 3.48 11.89
N ARG A 264 -24.69 3.18 10.59
CA ARG A 264 -25.24 1.92 10.10
C ARG A 264 -24.16 0.84 10.02
N LEU A 265 -24.46 -0.35 10.52
CA LEU A 265 -23.59 -1.52 10.45
C LEU A 265 -23.88 -2.31 9.16
N HIS A 266 -22.86 -2.50 8.34
CA HIS A 266 -22.91 -3.29 7.12
C HIS A 266 -22.16 -4.62 7.30
N ASN A 267 -22.35 -5.53 6.35
CA ASN A 267 -21.68 -6.83 6.30
C ASN A 267 -22.02 -7.76 7.46
N PHE A 268 -23.20 -7.59 8.04
CA PHE A 268 -23.76 -8.48 9.05
C PHE A 268 -25.29 -8.48 8.94
N ARG A 269 -25.92 -9.60 9.27
CA ARG A 269 -27.38 -9.76 9.28
C ARG A 269 -27.83 -10.21 10.66
N ALA A 270 -28.80 -9.51 11.21
CA ALA A 270 -29.48 -9.84 12.45
C ALA A 270 -30.92 -9.28 12.36
N ARG A 271 -31.80 -9.74 13.24
CA ARG A 271 -33.20 -9.33 13.29
C ARG A 271 -33.37 -8.17 14.27
N VAL A 272 -34.45 -7.42 14.08
CA VAL A 272 -34.81 -6.34 15.01
C VAL A 272 -35.08 -6.97 16.39
N GLY A 273 -34.50 -6.40 17.43
CA GLY A 273 -34.54 -6.91 18.80
C GLY A 273 -33.35 -7.76 19.22
N ASP A 274 -32.57 -8.27 18.27
CA ASP A 274 -31.38 -9.04 18.61
C ASP A 274 -30.35 -8.11 19.27
N ARG A 275 -29.73 -8.59 20.35
CA ARG A 275 -28.55 -7.96 20.94
C ARG A 275 -27.32 -8.58 20.29
N ILE A 276 -26.46 -7.72 19.75
CA ILE A 276 -25.29 -8.14 18.99
C ILE A 276 -24.02 -7.64 19.66
N HIS A 277 -22.96 -8.43 19.59
CA HIS A 277 -21.58 -7.97 19.76
C HIS A 277 -21.00 -7.73 18.37
N PHE A 278 -20.29 -6.61 18.19
CA PHE A 278 -19.58 -6.36 16.94
C PHE A 278 -18.19 -5.78 17.16
N GLU A 279 -17.30 -6.18 16.26
CA GLU A 279 -16.04 -5.54 15.93
C GLU A 279 -16.14 -5.09 14.46
N ALA A 280 -16.09 -3.79 14.22
CA ALA A 280 -16.34 -3.22 12.90
C ALA A 280 -15.40 -2.07 12.58
N VAL A 281 -14.89 -2.00 11.35
CA VAL A 281 -14.09 -0.85 10.93
C VAL A 281 -14.99 0.36 10.77
N ARG A 282 -14.59 1.45 11.42
CA ARG A 282 -15.24 2.75 11.31
C ARG A 282 -14.86 3.40 9.98
N ARG A 283 -15.84 3.53 9.09
CA ARG A 283 -15.78 4.33 7.85
C ARG A 283 -16.34 5.71 8.11
N ARG A 284 -16.26 6.66 7.17
CA ARG A 284 -16.78 8.03 7.35
C ARG A 284 -18.24 8.11 7.82
N SER A 285 -19.14 7.32 7.22
CA SER A 285 -20.59 7.38 7.49
C SER A 285 -21.21 6.04 7.92
N SER A 286 -20.38 5.03 8.18
CA SER A 286 -20.87 3.69 8.50
C SER A 286 -19.85 2.84 9.24
N LEU A 287 -20.29 1.68 9.69
CA LEU A 287 -19.49 0.61 10.28
C LEU A 287 -19.48 -0.59 9.33
N HIS A 288 -18.33 -1.21 9.13
CA HIS A 288 -18.22 -2.44 8.35
C HIS A 288 -17.81 -3.60 9.26
N CYS A 289 -18.73 -4.53 9.48
CA CYS A 289 -18.50 -5.69 10.32
C CYS A 289 -17.28 -6.49 9.87
N LEU A 290 -16.36 -6.73 10.81
CA LEU A 290 -15.28 -7.69 10.69
C LEU A 290 -15.65 -9.00 11.38
N LYS A 291 -16.09 -8.88 12.64
CA LYS A 291 -16.52 -9.99 13.48
C LYS A 291 -17.76 -9.54 14.25
N CYS A 292 -18.91 -10.09 13.93
CA CYS A 292 -20.15 -9.78 14.61
C CYS A 292 -20.93 -11.05 14.89
N GLU A 293 -21.62 -11.07 16.02
CA GLU A 293 -22.41 -12.20 16.46
C GLU A 293 -23.63 -11.73 17.25
N VAL A 294 -24.68 -12.54 17.22
CA VAL A 294 -25.85 -12.35 18.07
C VAL A 294 -25.52 -12.96 19.43
N ILE A 295 -25.42 -12.12 20.46
CA ILE A 295 -25.14 -12.55 21.83
C ILE A 295 -26.43 -12.90 22.60
N GLU A 296 -27.54 -12.26 22.24
CA GLU A 296 -28.84 -12.54 22.83
C GLU A 296 -29.91 -12.41 21.71
N PRO A 297 -30.57 -13.51 21.33
CA PRO A 297 -31.61 -13.46 20.31
C PRO A 297 -32.88 -12.83 20.88
N ARG A 298 -33.65 -12.14 20.03
CA ARG A 298 -34.92 -11.49 20.43
C ARG A 298 -35.92 -12.42 21.12
N GLU A 299 -35.87 -13.73 20.83
CA GLU A 299 -36.72 -14.75 21.46
C GLU A 299 -36.51 -14.84 22.99
N GLY A 300 -35.34 -14.46 23.49
CA GLY A 300 -35.02 -14.43 24.93
C GLY A 300 -35.63 -13.25 25.68
N LEU A 301 -36.19 -12.25 25.00
CA LEU A 301 -36.76 -11.06 25.64
C LEU A 301 -37.95 -11.43 26.54
N PRO A 302 -38.14 -10.78 27.70
CA PRO A 302 -39.32 -11.01 28.53
C PRO A 302 -40.61 -10.58 27.80
N ASN A 303 -41.76 -11.10 28.25
CA ASN A 303 -43.05 -10.65 27.73
C ASN A 303 -43.33 -9.21 28.21
N GLY A 304 -43.22 -8.27 27.29
CA GLY A 304 -43.36 -6.84 27.53
C GLY A 304 -44.78 -6.31 27.42
N ILE A 305 -45.81 -7.15 27.32
CA ILE A 305 -47.20 -6.71 27.05
C ILE A 305 -47.73 -5.65 28.03
N CYS A 306 -47.28 -5.67 29.29
CA CYS A 306 -47.62 -4.67 30.32
C CYS A 306 -46.68 -3.44 30.34
N SER A 307 -45.58 -3.46 29.60
CA SER A 307 -44.50 -2.47 29.65
C SER A 307 -44.59 -1.46 28.50
N PHE A 308 -45.78 -0.89 28.29
CA PHE A 308 -46.01 0.05 27.19
C PHE A 308 -45.12 1.30 27.32
N SER A 309 -44.31 1.55 26.31
CA SER A 309 -43.59 2.81 26.11
C SER A 309 -43.55 3.12 24.62
N ASP A 310 -44.14 4.24 24.20
CA ASP A 310 -44.22 4.60 22.79
C ASP A 310 -42.84 4.60 22.11
N GLY A 311 -42.73 3.90 20.97
CA GLY A 311 -41.48 3.71 20.23
C GLY A 311 -40.51 2.66 20.78
N ALA A 312 -40.79 2.03 21.93
CA ALA A 312 -39.93 0.99 22.48
C ALA A 312 -40.12 -0.35 21.76
N PHE A 313 -39.02 -1.06 21.48
CA PHE A 313 -39.06 -2.43 20.97
C PHE A 313 -39.35 -3.42 22.10
N ALA A 314 -40.22 -4.41 21.86
CA ALA A 314 -40.50 -5.46 22.83
C ALA A 314 -40.83 -6.80 22.15
N ARG A 315 -40.84 -7.87 22.95
CA ARG A 315 -41.58 -9.10 22.65
C ARG A 315 -42.90 -9.04 23.39
N ILE A 316 -44.02 -9.25 22.71
CA ILE A 316 -45.31 -9.48 23.37
C ILE A 316 -45.73 -10.92 23.12
N ALA A 317 -46.30 -11.55 24.15
CA ALA A 317 -46.88 -12.89 24.07
C ALA A 317 -48.20 -12.93 24.84
N GLY A 318 -49.22 -13.56 24.26
CA GLY A 318 -50.55 -13.64 24.87
C GLY A 318 -51.53 -14.40 23.98
N TRP A 319 -52.80 -14.41 24.38
CA TRP A 319 -53.88 -14.93 23.55
C TRP A 319 -54.68 -13.79 22.92
N VAL A 320 -55.24 -14.07 21.75
CA VAL A 320 -56.07 -13.14 21.00
C VAL A 320 -57.50 -13.16 21.55
N GLU A 321 -57.97 -12.07 22.14
CA GLU A 321 -59.34 -11.97 22.64
C GLU A 321 -60.34 -11.74 21.50
N TRP A 322 -60.00 -10.84 20.58
CA TRP A 322 -60.82 -10.55 19.41
C TRP A 322 -59.96 -10.05 18.24
N VAL A 323 -60.45 -10.24 17.02
CA VAL A 323 -59.83 -9.74 15.78
C VAL A 323 -60.86 -8.99 14.97
N ARG A 324 -60.47 -7.81 14.46
CA ARG A 324 -61.28 -7.00 13.55
C ARG A 324 -60.49 -6.67 12.29
N VAL A 325 -60.97 -7.15 11.14
CA VAL A 325 -60.40 -6.84 9.83
C VAL A 325 -61.30 -5.84 9.10
N TYR A 326 -60.72 -4.76 8.59
CA TYR A 326 -61.42 -3.72 7.83
C TYR A 326 -61.38 -4.02 6.33
N ARG A 327 -62.31 -3.42 5.57
CA ARG A 327 -62.44 -3.63 4.10
C ARG A 327 -61.16 -3.34 3.31
N ASN A 328 -60.28 -2.48 3.81
CA ASN A 328 -59.00 -2.15 3.18
C ASN A 328 -57.88 -3.19 3.46
N GLY A 329 -58.19 -4.26 4.21
CA GLY A 329 -57.25 -5.31 4.59
C GLY A 329 -56.35 -4.96 5.78
N PHE A 330 -56.54 -3.80 6.42
CA PHE A 330 -55.95 -3.54 7.72
C PHE A 330 -56.76 -4.28 8.80
N GLY A 331 -56.08 -4.90 9.75
CA GLY A 331 -56.69 -5.56 10.89
C GLY A 331 -56.14 -5.06 12.22
N LEU A 332 -56.91 -5.30 13.28
CA LEU A 332 -56.51 -5.11 14.67
C LEU A 332 -56.86 -6.37 15.43
N ALA A 333 -55.91 -6.87 16.22
CA ALA A 333 -56.15 -7.95 17.17
C ALA A 333 -55.89 -7.44 18.58
N ASN A 334 -56.78 -7.76 19.52
CA ASN A 334 -56.52 -7.54 20.93
C ASN A 334 -55.77 -8.73 21.49
N VAL A 335 -54.52 -8.52 21.90
CA VAL A 335 -53.68 -9.55 22.52
C VAL A 335 -53.61 -9.25 24.01
N THR A 336 -53.89 -10.24 24.85
CA THR A 336 -53.87 -10.11 26.31
C THR A 336 -53.16 -11.29 26.96
N ASN A 337 -52.56 -11.05 28.13
CA ASN A 337 -52.00 -12.09 29.01
C ASN A 337 -52.86 -12.30 30.26
N GLY A 338 -54.05 -11.70 30.33
CA GLY A 338 -54.94 -11.71 31.48
C GLY A 338 -54.88 -10.43 32.33
N ASP A 339 -53.69 -9.85 32.48
CA ASP A 339 -53.47 -8.65 33.31
C ASP A 339 -53.45 -7.36 32.46
N CYS A 340 -52.87 -7.43 31.26
CA CYS A 340 -52.67 -6.31 30.36
C CYS A 340 -53.03 -6.70 28.93
N TRP A 341 -53.33 -5.69 28.11
CA TRP A 341 -53.69 -5.89 26.71
C TRP A 341 -53.04 -4.85 25.81
N VAL A 342 -52.86 -5.21 24.53
CA VAL A 342 -52.33 -4.32 23.49
C VAL A 342 -52.99 -4.61 22.14
N LEU A 343 -53.24 -3.55 21.35
CA LEU A 343 -53.77 -3.70 20.00
C LEU A 343 -52.65 -4.00 18.99
N LEU A 344 -52.58 -5.23 18.52
CA LEU A 344 -51.67 -5.64 17.46
C LEU A 344 -52.18 -5.16 16.10
N LYS A 345 -51.39 -4.29 15.43
CA LYS A 345 -51.70 -3.76 14.11
C LYS A 345 -51.37 -4.79 13.03
N LEU A 346 -52.39 -5.35 12.40
CA LEU A 346 -52.25 -6.33 11.31
C LEU A 346 -52.33 -5.62 9.95
N ARG A 347 -51.21 -5.12 9.44
CA ARG A 347 -51.19 -4.54 8.09
C ARG A 347 -51.36 -5.63 7.03
N LYS A 348 -52.07 -5.31 5.93
CA LYS A 348 -52.24 -6.22 4.78
C LYS A 348 -50.91 -6.80 4.27
N SER A 349 -49.82 -6.02 4.35
CA SER A 349 -48.49 -6.42 3.91
C SER A 349 -47.84 -7.52 4.76
N LEU A 350 -48.31 -7.75 5.99
CA LEU A 350 -47.79 -8.82 6.84
C LEU A 350 -48.23 -10.20 6.35
N ASN A 351 -49.34 -10.27 5.61
CA ASN A 351 -49.93 -11.52 5.12
C ASN A 351 -50.15 -12.57 6.21
N VAL A 352 -50.57 -12.13 7.41
CA VAL A 352 -50.93 -13.00 8.53
C VAL A 352 -52.40 -12.80 8.91
N SER A 353 -53.09 -13.90 9.17
CA SER A 353 -54.44 -13.93 9.76
C SER A 353 -54.35 -14.49 11.18
N LEU A 354 -55.13 -13.91 12.09
CA LEU A 354 -55.27 -14.38 13.47
C LEU A 354 -56.73 -14.72 13.74
N GLU A 355 -56.95 -15.72 14.59
CA GLU A 355 -58.27 -16.11 15.10
C GLU A 355 -58.36 -15.83 16.61
N ALA A 356 -59.59 -15.71 17.12
CA ALA A 356 -59.80 -15.57 18.56
C ALA A 356 -59.37 -16.86 19.28
N ASN A 357 -58.81 -16.70 20.48
CA ASN A 357 -58.20 -17.74 21.31
C ASN A 357 -56.88 -18.34 20.79
N GLU A 358 -56.31 -17.83 19.70
CA GLU A 358 -54.95 -18.22 19.30
C GLU A 358 -53.90 -17.58 20.22
N THR A 359 -52.86 -18.35 20.55
CA THR A 359 -51.64 -17.81 21.15
C THR A 359 -50.79 -17.13 20.09
N VAL A 360 -50.31 -15.92 20.41
CA VAL A 360 -49.50 -15.10 19.51
C VAL A 360 -48.25 -14.63 20.25
N THR A 361 -47.12 -14.73 19.57
CA THR A 361 -45.88 -14.04 19.95
C THR A 361 -45.51 -13.06 18.84
N ALA A 362 -45.29 -11.80 19.20
CA ALA A 362 -44.93 -10.76 18.24
C ALA A 362 -43.73 -9.95 18.71
N TYR A 363 -42.89 -9.56 17.75
CA TYR A 363 -41.67 -8.77 17.94
C TYR A 363 -41.80 -7.45 17.17
N GLY A 364 -41.70 -6.33 17.86
CA GLY A 364 -42.06 -5.06 17.24
C GLY A 364 -41.99 -3.89 18.19
N PHE A 365 -42.61 -2.80 17.78
CA PHE A 365 -42.56 -1.54 18.50
C PHE A 365 -43.91 -1.18 19.07
N PHE A 366 -43.89 -0.72 20.32
CA PHE A 366 -45.04 -0.05 20.90
C PHE A 366 -45.32 1.26 20.16
N THR A 367 -46.60 1.50 19.95
CA THR A 367 -47.14 2.67 19.26
C THR A 367 -48.51 2.98 19.84
N THR A 368 -49.15 4.04 19.37
CA THR A 368 -50.56 4.30 19.71
C THR A 368 -51.48 4.04 18.52
N TYR A 369 -52.72 3.66 18.81
CA TYR A 369 -53.82 3.67 17.87
C TYR A 369 -55.02 4.32 18.55
N ARG A 370 -55.42 5.51 18.07
CA ARG A 370 -56.49 6.32 18.71
C ARG A 370 -56.26 6.52 20.22
N ASN A 371 -55.03 6.90 20.58
CA ASN A 371 -54.58 7.09 21.97
C ASN A 371 -54.63 5.84 22.86
N MET A 372 -54.84 4.64 22.30
CA MET A 372 -54.72 3.38 23.02
C MET A 372 -53.37 2.70 22.72
N PRO A 373 -52.81 1.91 23.66
CA PRO A 373 -51.63 1.10 23.44
C PRO A 373 -51.82 0.17 22.23
N ALA A 374 -50.88 0.24 21.30
CA ALA A 374 -50.86 -0.59 20.12
C ALA A 374 -49.44 -1.11 19.88
N PHE A 375 -49.34 -2.14 19.05
CA PHE A 375 -48.11 -2.81 18.73
C PHE A 375 -47.98 -2.96 17.22
N GLU A 376 -46.81 -2.62 16.69
CA GLU A 376 -46.53 -2.65 15.27
C GLU A 376 -45.36 -3.59 14.99
N VAL A 377 -45.59 -4.56 14.10
CA VAL A 377 -44.58 -5.48 13.60
C VAL A 377 -44.16 -5.07 12.18
N ALA A 378 -42.89 -5.31 11.85
CA ALA A 378 -42.32 -4.88 10.57
C ALA A 378 -42.56 -5.93 9.46
N SER A 379 -42.37 -7.21 9.76
CA SER A 379 -42.58 -8.34 8.85
C SER A 379 -43.60 -9.35 9.42
N GLY A 380 -44.19 -10.17 8.55
CA GLY A 380 -44.95 -11.34 8.96
C GLY A 380 -44.09 -12.33 9.76
N ASP A 381 -42.79 -12.44 9.46
CA ASP A 381 -41.84 -13.29 10.20
C ASP A 381 -41.58 -12.83 11.65
N ASP A 382 -42.01 -11.62 11.99
CA ASP A 382 -41.92 -11.06 13.34
C ASP A 382 -43.16 -11.37 14.18
N LEU A 383 -44.09 -12.15 13.63
CA LEU A 383 -45.35 -12.52 14.27
C LEU A 383 -45.57 -14.01 14.07
N CYS A 384 -45.69 -14.74 15.16
CA CYS A 384 -45.95 -16.17 15.16
C CYS A 384 -47.27 -16.45 15.87
N SER A 385 -48.14 -17.26 15.27
CA SER A 385 -49.43 -17.69 15.81
C SER A 385 -49.51 -19.21 15.95
N GLY A 386 -50.19 -19.68 17.00
CA GLY A 386 -50.35 -21.11 17.29
C GLY A 386 -49.15 -21.72 18.01
N ASN A 387 -48.54 -22.76 17.44
CA ASN A 387 -47.36 -23.42 18.00
C ASN A 387 -46.08 -22.73 17.48
N CYS A 388 -45.54 -21.91 18.37
CA CYS A 388 -44.29 -21.17 18.30
C CYS A 388 -43.48 -21.60 19.54
#